data_AF-A0A7X7NY39-F1
#
_entry.id   AF-A0A7X7NY39-F1
#
_cell.length_a   1.000
_cell.length_b   1.000
_cell.length_c   1.000
_cell.angle_alpha   90.00
_cell.angle_beta   90.00
_cell.angle_gamma   90.00
#
_symmetry.space_group_name_H-M   'P 1'
#
loop_
_entity.id
_entity.type
_entity.pdbx_description
1 polymer ?
#
loop_
_entity_poly.entity_id
_entity_poly.type
_entity_poly.pdbx_seq_one_letter_code
_entity_poly.pdbx_strand_id
1 'polypeptide(L)'
;MQQGSVYNGTDLVQSILAFQQEDGQFAWIPRGEKGFINSHMWSILALNSAGQAIPNKEKAREWLIKSQNSDGGFGWCQGIPSDADDTAIAIQVLILLGEDSRNSEVIKNSLAYLKTCQGEDGGFSSGYLAGNKTNASSDAWVIQALLAAEQSPAAEAWSIKDNNALTHMCKLQDDSGFFFYMPGIAAGPIQTTATALISLSLAAEQAKDDRNNQSQLPEPKAVLAFKDVPEAYWAYRQISELAKAGVLRGYPDGTFKPENPVNRAEFAVMMVKGMGLAADEYHGDTGFIDVPRDFWASDYIMTCVQNGYVNGMPGGVFSPGQSITGAQLAAILVRTLPLEAPAVSSGSGWYKELVKVADENGLLYSGFEPEAAANRAQCAYSIMKLREILKVN
;
A
#
# COMPACT_ATOMS: atom_id res chain seq x y z
N MET A 1 31.76 6.82 -14.53
CA MET A 1 30.72 7.64 -15.18
C MET A 1 29.44 7.48 -14.37
N GLN A 2 29.05 8.49 -13.60
CA GLN A 2 27.83 8.47 -12.78
C GLN A 2 26.61 8.70 -13.68
N GLN A 3 25.99 7.61 -14.15
CA GLN A 3 24.80 7.66 -15.01
C GLN A 3 23.50 7.99 -14.25
N GLY A 4 23.57 8.44 -12.99
CA GLY A 4 22.38 8.61 -12.12
C GLY A 4 22.05 10.03 -11.66
N SER A 5 22.91 11.04 -11.87
CA SER A 5 22.70 12.40 -11.31
C SER A 5 22.45 13.51 -12.34
N VAL A 6 22.71 13.25 -13.63
CA VAL A 6 22.56 14.25 -14.69
C VAL A 6 21.20 14.12 -15.38
N TYR A 7 20.36 15.13 -15.24
CA TYR A 7 19.04 15.21 -15.86
C TYR A 7 18.88 16.54 -16.57
N ASN A 8 18.38 16.53 -17.81
CA ASN A 8 18.23 17.74 -18.64
C ASN A 8 19.50 18.61 -18.70
N GLY A 9 20.68 17.97 -18.78
CA GLY A 9 21.98 18.66 -18.84
C GLY A 9 22.45 19.27 -17.51
N THR A 10 21.71 19.09 -16.43
CA THR A 10 22.08 19.57 -15.08
C THR A 10 22.48 18.39 -14.20
N ASP A 11 23.63 18.49 -13.55
CA ASP A 11 24.01 17.55 -12.50
C ASP A 11 23.37 17.95 -11.17
N LEU A 12 22.41 17.15 -10.70
CA LEU A 12 21.69 17.41 -9.46
C LEU A 12 22.58 17.31 -8.22
N VAL A 13 23.64 16.49 -8.28
CA VAL A 13 24.63 16.41 -7.18
C VAL A 13 25.37 17.73 -7.06
N GLN A 14 25.87 18.28 -8.17
CA GLN A 14 26.52 19.60 -8.16
C GLN A 14 25.57 20.71 -7.70
N SER A 15 24.29 20.59 -8.03
CA SER A 15 23.28 21.54 -7.58
C SER A 15 23.11 21.52 -6.05
N ILE A 16 23.07 20.33 -5.42
CA ILE A 16 23.03 20.19 -3.96
C ILE A 16 24.33 20.71 -3.33
N LEU A 17 25.49 20.31 -3.87
CA LEU A 17 26.80 20.72 -3.34
C LEU A 17 26.97 22.24 -3.32
N ALA A 18 26.43 22.95 -4.32
CA ALA A 18 26.47 24.40 -4.39
C ALA A 18 25.68 25.12 -3.26
N PHE A 19 24.82 24.42 -2.53
CA PHE A 19 24.11 24.98 -1.37
C PHE A 19 24.91 24.92 -0.07
N GLN A 20 26.05 24.23 -0.03
CA GLN A 20 26.84 24.17 1.19
C GLN A 20 27.55 25.50 1.47
N GLN A 21 27.37 26.01 2.68
CA GLN A 21 27.96 27.24 3.20
C GLN A 21 29.27 26.96 3.95
N GLU A 22 30.04 28.01 4.24
CA GLU A 22 31.34 27.90 4.92
C GLU A 22 31.27 27.33 6.34
N ASP A 23 30.11 27.50 7.00
CA ASP A 23 29.81 26.95 8.32
C ASP A 23 29.28 25.51 8.28
N GLY A 24 29.16 24.93 7.07
CA GLY A 24 28.71 23.57 6.84
C GLY A 24 27.21 23.41 6.58
N GLN A 25 26.38 24.44 6.81
CA GLN A 25 24.94 24.38 6.52
C GLN A 25 24.71 24.18 5.01
N PHE A 26 23.69 23.41 4.62
CA PHE A 26 23.17 23.49 3.26
C PHE A 26 21.94 24.39 3.28
N ALA A 27 21.99 25.50 2.56
CA ALA A 27 20.93 26.50 2.53
C ALA A 27 20.97 27.31 1.25
N TRP A 28 19.80 27.72 0.76
CA TRP A 28 19.69 28.63 -0.37
C TRP A 28 19.68 30.10 0.09
N ILE A 29 20.83 30.60 0.56
CA ILE A 29 20.99 31.95 1.15
C ILE A 29 20.45 33.07 0.24
N PRO A 30 20.71 33.11 -1.08
CA PRO A 30 20.13 34.12 -1.97
C PRO A 30 18.59 34.16 -2.03
N ARG A 31 17.91 33.06 -1.67
CA ARG A 31 16.45 32.99 -1.57
C ARG A 31 15.94 33.26 -0.15
N GLY A 32 16.82 33.57 0.79
CA GLY A 32 16.47 33.91 2.16
C GLY A 32 16.32 32.72 3.10
N GLU A 33 16.76 31.52 2.70
CA GLU A 33 16.79 30.38 3.64
C GLU A 33 17.82 30.64 4.73
N LYS A 34 17.39 30.64 5.99
CA LYS A 34 18.26 30.82 7.15
C LYS A 34 17.80 29.92 8.28
N GLY A 35 18.71 29.11 8.82
CA GLY A 35 18.42 28.20 9.92
C GLY A 35 17.54 26.99 9.56
N PHE A 36 17.29 26.74 8.27
CA PHE A 36 16.47 25.61 7.82
C PHE A 36 17.24 24.30 8.04
N ILE A 37 16.79 23.55 9.04
CA ILE A 37 17.39 22.27 9.44
C ILE A 37 16.99 21.20 8.42
N ASN A 38 15.75 21.24 7.92
CA ASN A 38 15.26 20.34 6.90
C ASN A 38 16.07 20.41 5.58
N SER A 39 16.36 21.60 5.05
CA SER A 39 17.20 21.78 3.84
C SER A 39 18.58 21.15 4.04
N HIS A 40 19.14 21.32 5.23
CA HIS A 40 20.42 20.71 5.60
C HIS A 40 20.37 19.18 5.60
N MET A 41 19.38 18.60 6.30
CA MET A 41 19.20 17.16 6.42
C MET A 41 18.90 16.49 5.06
N TRP A 42 17.98 17.05 4.28
CA TRP A 42 17.61 16.52 2.96
C TRP A 42 18.78 16.55 1.96
N SER A 43 19.61 17.60 2.01
CA SER A 43 20.81 17.69 1.18
C SER A 43 21.79 16.56 1.48
N ILE A 44 22.00 16.25 2.76
CA ILE A 44 22.90 15.18 3.19
C ILE A 44 22.35 13.80 2.80
N LEU A 45 21.05 13.55 3.03
CA LEU A 45 20.41 12.31 2.63
C LEU A 45 20.47 12.10 1.11
N ALA A 46 20.28 13.16 0.33
CA ALA A 46 20.38 13.12 -1.13
C ALA A 46 21.80 12.77 -1.61
N LEU A 47 22.82 13.41 -1.03
CA LEU A 47 24.22 13.11 -1.35
C LEU A 47 24.59 11.68 -0.98
N ASN A 48 24.19 11.21 0.20
CA ASN A 48 24.41 9.84 0.64
C ASN A 48 23.73 8.83 -0.31
N SER A 49 22.49 9.08 -0.69
CA SER A 49 21.74 8.22 -1.63
C SER A 49 22.38 8.18 -3.02
N ALA A 50 23.04 9.28 -3.44
CA ALA A 50 23.79 9.35 -4.68
C ALA A 50 25.22 8.76 -4.57
N GLY A 51 25.60 8.19 -3.42
CA GLY A 51 26.93 7.65 -3.16
C GLY A 51 28.04 8.72 -3.16
N GLN A 52 27.68 9.97 -2.85
CA GLN A 52 28.61 11.11 -2.86
C GLN A 52 29.16 11.39 -1.48
N ALA A 53 30.43 11.78 -1.43
CA ALA A 53 31.02 12.31 -0.20
C ALA A 53 30.37 13.66 0.17
N ILE A 54 30.17 13.88 1.47
CA ILE A 54 29.67 15.13 2.00
C ILE A 54 30.88 16.06 2.22
N PRO A 55 31.02 17.17 1.48
CA PRO A 55 32.08 18.15 1.74
C PRO A 55 31.91 18.77 3.13
N ASN A 56 33.00 19.27 3.73
CA ASN A 56 33.00 19.92 5.05
C ASN A 56 32.18 19.15 6.11
N LYS A 57 32.25 17.82 6.09
CA LYS A 57 31.41 16.90 6.86
C LYS A 57 31.40 17.24 8.36
N GLU A 58 32.56 17.57 8.91
CA GLU A 58 32.72 17.93 10.33
C GLU A 58 31.97 19.21 10.67
N LYS A 59 32.04 20.23 9.82
CA LYS A 59 31.31 21.49 10.03
C LYS A 59 29.81 21.31 9.88
N ALA A 60 29.38 20.53 8.88
CA ALA A 60 27.97 20.17 8.72
C ALA A 60 27.43 19.49 9.99
N ARG A 61 28.20 18.55 10.55
CA ARG A 61 27.88 17.88 11.81
C ARG A 61 27.76 18.84 12.98
N GLU A 62 28.77 19.68 13.18
CA GLU A 62 28.78 20.68 14.25
C GLU A 62 27.63 21.68 14.13
N TRP A 63 27.27 22.06 12.90
CA TRP A 63 26.13 22.94 12.64
C TRP A 63 24.81 22.28 13.04
N LEU A 64 24.60 21.02 12.67
CA LEU A 64 23.41 20.27 13.06
C LEU A 64 23.35 20.07 14.58
N ILE A 65 24.45 19.70 15.23
CA ILE A 65 24.52 19.57 16.70
C ILE A 65 24.10 20.88 17.39
N LYS A 66 24.61 22.03 16.93
CA LYS A 66 24.26 23.36 17.48
C LYS A 66 22.80 23.76 17.23
N SER A 67 22.10 23.06 16.34
CA SER A 67 20.71 23.33 15.99
C SER A 67 19.71 22.52 16.83
N GLN A 68 20.18 21.65 17.73
CA GLN A 68 19.32 20.90 18.65
C GLN A 68 18.63 21.85 19.63
N ASN A 69 17.33 21.66 19.83
CA ASN A 69 16.57 22.41 20.83
C ASN A 69 16.91 21.93 22.25
N SER A 70 16.61 22.75 23.26
CA SER A 70 16.90 22.43 24.67
C SER A 70 16.15 21.21 25.21
N ASP A 71 15.09 20.77 24.53
CA ASP A 71 14.35 19.54 24.84
C ASP A 71 14.99 18.27 24.27
N GLY A 72 16.12 18.41 23.54
CA GLY A 72 16.83 17.31 22.89
C GLY A 72 16.34 16.97 21.48
N GLY A 73 15.22 17.55 21.05
CA GLY A 73 14.67 17.32 19.73
C GLY A 73 15.15 18.32 18.67
N PHE A 74 14.63 18.14 17.47
CA PHE A 74 14.80 19.02 16.32
C PHE A 74 13.44 19.34 15.71
N GLY A 75 13.29 20.56 15.20
CA GLY A 75 12.20 20.94 14.30
C GLY A 75 12.75 21.32 12.91
N TRP A 76 11.87 21.55 11.95
CA TRP A 76 12.26 21.81 10.55
C TRP A 76 13.17 23.04 10.36
N CYS A 77 13.18 23.97 11.31
CA CYS A 77 14.02 25.17 11.33
C CYS A 77 14.43 25.54 12.75
N GLN A 78 15.59 26.18 12.90
CA GLN A 78 16.09 26.66 14.19
C GLN A 78 15.05 27.53 14.92
N GLY A 79 14.80 27.22 16.19
CA GLY A 79 13.85 27.95 17.04
C GLY A 79 12.38 27.55 16.85
N ILE A 80 12.09 26.62 15.94
CA ILE A 80 10.77 25.97 15.86
C ILE A 80 10.73 24.81 16.86
N PRO A 81 9.57 24.57 17.54
CA PRO A 81 9.40 23.42 18.41
C PRO A 81 9.79 22.11 17.75
N SER A 82 10.37 21.22 18.54
CA SER A 82 10.77 19.90 18.09
C SER A 82 9.56 19.03 17.71
N ASP A 83 9.77 18.05 16.84
CA ASP A 83 8.83 16.97 16.56
C ASP A 83 9.53 15.64 16.27
N ALA A 84 8.75 14.54 16.23
CA ALA A 84 9.30 13.20 16.06
C ALA A 84 9.95 12.96 14.70
N ASP A 85 9.42 13.55 13.62
CA ASP A 85 9.86 13.25 12.27
C ASP A 85 11.21 13.94 12.00
N ASP A 86 11.30 15.24 12.28
CA ASP A 86 12.54 16.00 12.14
C ASP A 86 13.63 15.48 13.08
N THR A 87 13.28 15.10 14.32
CA THR A 87 14.22 14.50 15.27
C THR A 87 14.73 13.14 14.80
N ALA A 88 13.85 12.28 14.28
CA ALA A 88 14.24 10.98 13.75
C ALA A 88 15.16 11.08 12.52
N ILE A 89 14.89 12.05 11.64
CA ILE A 89 15.77 12.34 10.49
C ILE A 89 17.12 12.88 10.99
N ALA A 90 17.13 13.77 11.98
CA ALA A 90 18.36 14.34 12.53
C ALA A 90 19.29 13.27 13.12
N ILE A 91 18.76 12.26 13.84
CA ILE A 91 19.54 11.13 14.34
C ILE A 91 20.27 10.42 13.18
N GLN A 92 19.53 10.07 12.13
CA GLN A 92 20.10 9.37 10.97
C GLN A 92 21.18 10.23 10.29
N VAL A 93 20.93 11.52 10.11
CA VAL A 93 21.88 12.45 9.48
C VAL A 93 23.12 12.65 10.34
N LEU A 94 23.00 12.79 11.66
CA LEU A 94 24.15 12.89 12.57
C LEU A 94 25.05 11.66 12.47
N ILE A 95 24.48 10.47 12.40
CA ILE A 95 25.23 9.21 12.23
C ILE A 95 25.92 9.16 10.86
N LEU A 96 25.23 9.56 9.78
CA LEU A 96 25.84 9.69 8.45
C LEU A 96 27.01 10.69 8.44
N LEU A 97 26.86 11.78 9.21
CA LEU A 97 27.90 12.78 9.45
C LEU A 97 29.02 12.28 10.39
N GLY A 98 28.90 11.07 10.94
CA GLY A 98 29.94 10.41 11.71
C GLY A 98 29.88 10.67 13.21
N GLU A 99 28.72 11.03 13.76
CA GLU A 99 28.48 10.88 15.20
C GLU A 99 28.42 9.40 15.58
N ASP A 100 28.89 9.07 16.78
CA ASP A 100 28.82 7.72 17.33
C ASP A 100 27.37 7.36 17.68
N SER A 101 26.84 6.30 17.03
CA SER A 101 25.45 5.84 17.14
C SER A 101 25.00 5.53 18.57
N ARG A 102 25.92 5.14 19.46
CA ARG A 102 25.61 4.68 20.83
C ARG A 102 25.98 5.68 21.91
N ASN A 103 27.06 6.42 21.72
CA ASN A 103 27.70 7.22 22.76
C ASN A 103 27.51 8.72 22.60
N SER A 104 27.11 9.20 21.42
CA SER A 104 26.89 10.61 21.16
C SER A 104 25.79 11.21 22.04
N GLU A 105 26.11 12.31 22.73
CA GLU A 105 25.17 12.98 23.64
C GLU A 105 23.99 13.60 22.88
N VAL A 106 24.24 14.18 21.70
CA VAL A 106 23.18 14.75 20.86
C VAL A 106 22.17 13.66 20.45
N ILE A 107 22.66 12.46 20.10
CA ILE A 107 21.80 11.32 19.72
C ILE A 107 21.02 10.81 20.94
N LYS A 108 21.67 10.67 22.10
CA LYS A 108 21.00 10.27 23.35
C LYS A 108 19.87 11.22 23.73
N ASN A 109 20.12 12.53 23.62
CA ASN A 109 19.10 13.55 23.88
C ASN A 109 17.93 13.46 22.89
N SER A 110 18.21 13.22 21.60
CA SER A 110 17.18 13.03 20.59
C SER A 110 16.36 11.78 20.79
N LEU A 111 16.98 10.66 21.18
CA LEU A 111 16.25 9.44 21.54
C LEU A 111 15.38 9.65 22.78
N ALA A 112 15.87 10.39 23.78
CA ALA A 112 15.09 10.77 24.95
C ALA A 112 13.91 11.67 24.58
N TYR A 113 14.08 12.60 23.65
CA TYR A 113 12.99 13.41 23.11
C TYR A 113 11.94 12.54 22.40
N LEU A 114 12.37 11.63 21.53
CA LEU A 114 11.45 10.71 20.82
C LEU A 114 10.57 9.92 21.79
N LYS A 115 11.09 9.49 22.94
CA LYS A 115 10.27 8.83 23.98
C LYS A 115 9.07 9.67 24.43
N THR A 116 9.22 10.99 24.47
CA THR A 116 8.12 11.90 24.86
C THR A 116 7.04 12.00 23.77
N CYS A 117 7.36 11.63 22.53
CA CYS A 117 6.43 11.62 21.40
C CYS A 117 5.67 10.29 21.25
N GLN A 118 6.01 9.26 22.03
CA GLN A 118 5.38 7.95 21.94
C GLN A 118 4.01 7.94 22.65
N GLY A 119 2.97 7.52 21.93
CA GLY A 119 1.61 7.36 22.48
C GLY A 119 1.43 6.03 23.22
N GLU A 120 0.36 5.90 24.03
CA GLU A 120 0.03 4.66 24.76
C GLU A 120 -0.23 3.45 23.85
N ASP A 121 -0.59 3.70 22.60
CA ASP A 121 -0.78 2.71 21.54
C ASP A 121 0.53 2.24 20.89
N GLY A 122 1.67 2.77 21.37
CA GLY A 122 3.03 2.44 20.96
C GLY A 122 3.54 3.25 19.76
N GLY A 123 2.67 4.00 19.07
CA GLY A 123 3.02 4.77 17.88
C GLY A 123 3.62 6.14 18.21
N PHE A 124 4.06 6.86 17.18
CA PHE A 124 4.70 8.17 17.30
C PHE A 124 3.90 9.25 16.55
N SER A 125 3.93 10.47 17.07
CA SER A 125 3.29 11.64 16.46
C SER A 125 4.33 12.71 16.13
N SER A 126 4.21 13.34 14.96
CA SER A 126 4.96 14.55 14.57
C SER A 126 4.50 15.83 15.32
N GLY A 127 3.96 15.68 16.54
CA GLY A 127 3.48 16.78 17.37
C GLY A 127 2.30 17.59 16.81
N TYR A 128 2.38 18.92 16.96
CA TYR A 128 1.28 19.88 16.81
C TYR A 128 0.61 19.83 15.42
N LEU A 129 1.39 19.63 14.36
CA LEU A 129 0.87 19.64 12.98
C LEU A 129 -0.04 18.43 12.70
N ALA A 130 0.19 17.29 13.36
CA ALA A 130 -0.65 16.09 13.26
C ALA A 130 -1.73 16.02 14.35
N GLY A 131 -1.91 17.09 15.14
CA GLY A 131 -2.86 17.10 16.25
C GLY A 131 -2.49 16.15 17.38
N ASN A 132 -1.19 15.88 17.59
CA ASN A 132 -0.65 14.94 18.58
C ASN A 132 -1.18 13.50 18.44
N LYS A 133 -1.59 13.11 17.23
CA LYS A 133 -2.04 11.74 16.94
C LYS A 133 -0.92 10.92 16.30
N THR A 134 -0.79 9.71 16.80
CA THR A 134 0.13 8.70 16.28
C THR A 134 -0.24 8.31 14.85
N ASN A 135 0.76 8.05 14.01
CA ASN A 135 0.56 7.79 12.59
C ASN A 135 1.69 6.93 11.99
N ALA A 136 1.38 6.23 10.90
CA ALA A 136 2.31 5.30 10.25
C ALA A 136 3.57 5.99 9.69
N SER A 137 3.47 7.25 9.25
CA SER A 137 4.62 7.97 8.68
C SER A 137 5.65 8.29 9.75
N SER A 138 5.21 8.80 10.90
CA SER A 138 6.07 9.07 12.05
C SER A 138 6.68 7.79 12.61
N ASP A 139 5.90 6.70 12.70
CA ASP A 139 6.45 5.40 13.10
C ASP A 139 7.59 4.95 12.19
N ALA A 140 7.41 5.06 10.86
CA ALA A 140 8.40 4.66 9.90
C ALA A 140 9.72 5.45 10.05
N TRP A 141 9.65 6.76 10.31
CA TRP A 141 10.84 7.57 10.57
C TRP A 141 11.54 7.18 11.86
N VAL A 142 10.77 7.00 12.94
CA VAL A 142 11.33 6.62 14.24
C VAL A 142 11.97 5.24 14.17
N ILE A 143 11.33 4.24 13.56
CA ILE A 143 11.92 2.90 13.37
C ILE A 143 13.27 2.99 12.67
N GLN A 144 13.37 3.76 11.58
CA GLN A 144 14.64 3.96 10.88
C GLN A 144 15.70 4.63 11.76
N ALA A 145 15.33 5.64 12.56
CA ALA A 145 16.23 6.30 13.49
C ALA A 145 16.74 5.36 14.59
N LEU A 146 15.86 4.52 15.15
CA LEU A 146 16.24 3.53 16.16
C LEU A 146 17.23 2.52 15.59
N LEU A 147 16.94 1.96 14.43
CA LEU A 147 17.83 1.01 13.76
C LEU A 147 19.18 1.64 13.41
N ALA A 148 19.19 2.89 12.92
CA ALA A 148 20.43 3.63 12.66
C ALA A 148 21.25 3.85 13.95
N ALA A 149 20.58 4.14 15.07
CA ALA A 149 21.20 4.25 16.39
C ALA A 149 21.49 2.88 17.05
N GLU A 150 21.41 1.79 16.30
CA GLU A 150 21.64 0.41 16.76
C GLU A 150 20.75 -0.01 17.93
N GLN A 151 19.52 0.51 17.97
CA GLN A 151 18.48 0.11 18.91
C GLN A 151 17.39 -0.69 18.22
N SER A 152 16.95 -1.78 18.85
CA SER A 152 15.80 -2.53 18.37
C SER A 152 14.51 -1.73 18.62
N PRO A 153 13.71 -1.42 17.59
CA PRO A 153 12.38 -0.83 17.77
C PRO A 153 11.40 -1.76 18.50
N ALA A 154 11.71 -3.05 18.58
CA ALA A 154 10.92 -4.05 19.31
C ALA A 154 11.34 -4.22 20.78
N ALA A 155 12.48 -3.63 21.19
CA ALA A 155 12.97 -3.79 22.55
C ALA A 155 12.00 -3.23 23.60
N GLU A 156 12.06 -3.78 24.81
CA GLU A 156 11.30 -3.30 25.98
C GLU A 156 11.45 -1.80 26.20
N ALA A 157 12.66 -1.27 25.99
CA ALA A 157 12.92 0.16 26.09
C ALA A 157 11.95 0.97 25.22
N TRP A 158 11.60 0.51 24.01
CA TRP A 158 10.71 1.14 23.01
C TRP A 158 9.28 0.63 23.02
N SER A 159 8.90 -0.12 24.05
CA SER A 159 7.57 -0.72 24.15
C SER A 159 6.82 -0.16 25.37
N ILE A 160 5.55 0.16 25.16
CA ILE A 160 4.58 0.48 26.21
C ILE A 160 3.65 -0.73 26.32
N LYS A 161 3.84 -1.54 27.35
CA LYS A 161 3.28 -2.91 27.42
C LYS A 161 3.73 -3.70 26.18
N ASP A 162 2.79 -4.26 25.43
CA ASP A 162 3.06 -5.00 24.18
C ASP A 162 2.99 -4.11 22.93
N ASN A 163 2.91 -2.78 23.09
CA ASN A 163 2.80 -1.83 21.98
C ASN A 163 4.11 -1.07 21.73
N ASN A 164 4.54 -1.03 20.47
CA ASN A 164 5.64 -0.21 19.95
C ASN A 164 5.32 0.24 18.52
N ALA A 165 6.21 1.03 17.90
CA ALA A 165 6.02 1.56 16.55
C ALA A 165 5.73 0.47 15.50
N LEU A 166 6.37 -0.70 15.60
CA LEU A 166 6.13 -1.81 14.67
C LEU A 166 4.70 -2.33 14.81
N THR A 167 4.29 -2.64 16.04
CA THR A 167 2.94 -3.15 16.31
C THR A 167 1.85 -2.14 15.99
N HIS A 168 2.08 -0.85 16.26
CA HIS A 168 1.15 0.22 15.93
C HIS A 168 0.97 0.32 14.41
N MET A 169 2.08 0.39 13.66
CA MET A 169 2.03 0.43 12.20
C MET A 169 1.34 -0.80 11.60
N CYS A 170 1.60 -2.02 12.11
CA CYS A 170 0.88 -3.23 11.66
C CYS A 170 -0.64 -3.16 11.90
N LYS A 171 -1.10 -2.49 12.95
CA LYS A 171 -2.56 -2.28 13.18
C LYS A 171 -3.19 -1.32 12.17
N LEU A 172 -2.39 -0.50 11.51
CA LEU A 172 -2.84 0.40 10.44
C LEU A 172 -2.90 -0.30 9.07
N GLN A 173 -2.52 -1.58 8.99
CA GLN A 173 -2.65 -2.37 7.77
C GLN A 173 -4.07 -2.92 7.59
N ASP A 174 -4.66 -2.61 6.43
CA ASP A 174 -5.95 -3.12 6.03
C ASP A 174 -5.89 -4.56 5.52
N ASP A 175 -7.04 -5.12 5.19
CA ASP A 175 -7.14 -6.50 4.71
C ASP A 175 -6.52 -6.69 3.32
N SER A 176 -6.49 -5.66 2.47
CA SER A 176 -5.76 -5.71 1.20
C SER A 176 -4.25 -5.54 1.33
N GLY A 177 -3.74 -5.31 2.54
CA GLY A 177 -2.32 -5.12 2.82
C GLY A 177 -1.84 -3.67 2.71
N PHE A 178 -2.73 -2.73 2.36
CA PHE A 178 -2.40 -1.30 2.35
C PHE A 178 -2.35 -0.73 3.76
N PHE A 179 -1.48 0.23 3.99
CA PHE A 179 -1.39 0.93 5.27
C PHE A 179 -2.13 2.26 5.21
N PHE A 180 -2.99 2.49 6.20
CA PHE A 180 -3.59 3.79 6.46
C PHE A 180 -2.60 4.72 7.17
N TYR A 181 -2.72 6.03 6.94
CA TYR A 181 -1.90 7.02 7.64
C TYR A 181 -2.21 7.05 9.14
N MET A 182 -3.51 7.06 9.46
CA MET A 182 -4.08 6.97 10.80
C MET A 182 -5.30 6.04 10.75
N PRO A 183 -5.86 5.57 11.89
CA PRO A 183 -7.06 4.74 11.88
C PRO A 183 -8.20 5.37 11.06
N GLY A 184 -8.57 4.72 9.95
CA GLY A 184 -9.62 5.16 9.04
C GLY A 184 -9.27 6.33 8.11
N ILE A 185 -8.03 6.83 8.09
CA ILE A 185 -7.61 7.96 7.25
C ILE A 185 -6.62 7.48 6.19
N ALA A 186 -7.09 7.35 4.94
CA ALA A 186 -6.26 6.98 3.79
C ALA A 186 -5.63 8.22 3.15
N ALA A 187 -4.75 8.91 3.88
CA ALA A 187 -3.94 10.00 3.31
C ALA A 187 -2.71 9.40 2.61
N GLY A 188 -2.62 9.57 1.28
CA GLY A 188 -1.49 9.08 0.48
C GLY A 188 -1.19 7.58 0.67
N PRO A 189 -2.16 6.65 0.49
CA PRO A 189 -2.01 5.25 0.88
C PRO A 189 -0.84 4.54 0.21
N ILE A 190 -0.49 4.92 -1.03
CA ILE A 190 0.71 4.40 -1.72
C ILE A 190 1.98 4.83 -0.99
N GLN A 191 2.10 6.11 -0.64
CA GLN A 191 3.26 6.65 0.06
C GLN A 191 3.39 6.02 1.46
N THR A 192 2.29 5.97 2.21
CA THR A 192 2.26 5.37 3.55
C THR A 192 2.61 3.88 3.52
N THR A 193 2.10 3.15 2.53
CA THR A 193 2.46 1.74 2.35
C THR A 193 3.95 1.58 1.98
N ALA A 194 4.49 2.47 1.14
CA ALA A 194 5.89 2.43 0.76
C ALA A 194 6.83 2.73 1.95
N THR A 195 6.53 3.73 2.78
CA THR A 195 7.33 4.04 3.98
C THR A 195 7.22 2.95 5.04
N ALA A 196 6.04 2.36 5.21
CA ALA A 196 5.85 1.18 6.07
C ALA A 196 6.72 0.01 5.59
N LEU A 197 6.71 -0.30 4.28
CA LEU A 197 7.52 -1.36 3.71
C LEU A 197 9.02 -1.15 3.96
N ILE A 198 9.53 0.07 3.75
CA ILE A 198 10.96 0.40 3.98
C ILE A 198 11.33 0.11 5.44
N SER A 199 10.58 0.68 6.39
CA SER A 199 10.89 0.56 7.81
C SER A 199 10.72 -0.86 8.36
N LEU A 200 9.65 -1.57 7.99
CA LEU A 200 9.42 -2.96 8.39
C LEU A 200 10.46 -3.91 7.79
N SER A 201 10.90 -3.67 6.55
CA SER A 201 11.95 -4.49 5.92
C SER A 201 13.29 -4.32 6.62
N LEU A 202 13.66 -3.09 6.99
CA LEU A 202 14.88 -2.82 7.75
C LEU A 202 14.84 -3.49 9.14
N ALA A 203 13.69 -3.40 9.83
CA ALA A 203 13.51 -4.07 11.12
C ALA A 203 13.60 -5.60 11.00
N ALA A 204 13.01 -6.17 9.95
CA ALA A 204 13.07 -7.60 9.67
C ALA A 204 14.50 -8.08 9.38
N GLU A 205 15.29 -7.30 8.64
CA GLU A 205 16.69 -7.64 8.37
C GLU A 205 17.54 -7.61 9.65
N GLN A 206 17.40 -6.56 10.46
CA GLN A 206 18.12 -6.45 11.73
C GLN A 206 17.79 -7.61 12.69
N ALA A 207 16.55 -8.09 12.70
CA ALA A 207 16.14 -9.22 13.53
C ALA A 207 16.71 -10.57 13.05
N LYS A 208 17.07 -10.71 11.76
CA LYS A 208 17.74 -11.94 11.29
C LYS A 208 19.11 -12.13 11.92
N ASP A 209 19.83 -11.03 12.14
CA ASP A 209 21.16 -11.03 12.73
C ASP A 209 21.15 -11.21 14.25
N ASP A 210 20.01 -10.96 14.91
CA ASP A 210 19.82 -11.11 16.36
C ASP A 210 18.80 -12.19 16.70
N ARG A 211 19.30 -13.41 16.96
CA ARG A 211 18.46 -14.59 17.30
C ARG A 211 17.55 -14.40 18.52
N ASN A 212 17.85 -13.46 19.42
CA ASN A 212 17.00 -13.18 20.58
C ASN A 212 15.85 -12.20 20.28
N ASN A 213 15.86 -11.54 19.11
CA ASN A 213 14.94 -10.46 18.78
C ASN A 213 13.91 -10.87 17.69
N GLN A 214 14.10 -12.02 17.03
CA GLN A 214 13.14 -12.55 16.03
C GLN A 214 11.72 -12.73 16.58
N SER A 215 11.58 -13.09 17.87
CA SER A 215 10.27 -13.32 18.49
C SER A 215 9.53 -12.04 18.90
N GLN A 216 10.12 -10.86 18.69
CA GLN A 216 9.54 -9.57 19.09
C GLN A 216 9.02 -8.75 17.90
N LEU A 217 9.25 -9.20 16.67
CA LEU A 217 8.62 -8.60 15.50
C LEU A 217 7.14 -9.00 15.44
N PRO A 218 6.25 -8.07 15.03
CA PRO A 218 4.87 -8.45 14.75
C PRO A 218 4.86 -9.52 13.66
N GLU A 219 4.19 -10.63 13.93
CA GLU A 219 3.96 -11.68 12.95
C GLU A 219 3.32 -11.06 11.71
N PRO A 220 3.83 -11.34 10.49
CA PRO A 220 3.19 -10.87 9.27
C PRO A 220 1.73 -11.33 9.30
N LYS A 221 0.80 -10.38 9.15
CA LYS A 221 -0.63 -10.67 9.10
C LYS A 221 -0.82 -11.77 8.06
N ALA A 222 -1.25 -12.96 8.51
CA ALA A 222 -1.37 -14.12 7.66
C ALA A 222 -2.17 -13.71 6.41
N VAL A 223 -1.58 -13.97 5.24
CA VAL A 223 -2.18 -13.82 3.92
C VAL A 223 -3.66 -14.18 4.02
N LEU A 224 -4.56 -13.21 3.75
CA LEU A 224 -6.02 -13.28 3.83
C LEU A 224 -6.58 -14.72 3.88
N ALA A 225 -6.61 -15.31 5.07
CA ALA A 225 -7.23 -16.59 5.32
C ALA A 225 -8.64 -16.33 5.81
N PHE A 226 -9.63 -16.60 4.96
CA PHE A 226 -11.03 -16.45 5.34
C PHE A 226 -11.45 -17.59 6.26
N LYS A 227 -12.12 -17.27 7.37
CA LYS A 227 -12.53 -18.25 8.40
C LYS A 227 -13.40 -19.39 7.86
N ASP A 228 -14.16 -19.11 6.80
CA ASP A 228 -15.11 -20.00 6.14
C ASP A 228 -14.59 -20.58 4.82
N VAL A 229 -13.30 -20.40 4.52
CA VAL A 229 -12.62 -21.01 3.36
C VAL A 229 -11.36 -21.72 3.86
N PRO A 230 -11.49 -22.91 4.50
CA PRO A 230 -10.33 -23.71 4.92
C PRO A 230 -9.50 -24.17 3.71
N GLU A 231 -8.23 -24.54 3.91
CA GLU A 231 -7.33 -25.00 2.83
C GLU A 231 -7.90 -26.17 2.01
N ALA A 232 -8.70 -27.03 2.65
CA ALA A 232 -9.37 -28.15 2.00
C ALA A 232 -10.62 -27.75 1.18
N TYR A 233 -11.06 -26.50 1.24
CA TYR A 233 -12.20 -26.02 0.46
C TYR A 233 -11.84 -26.04 -1.03
N TRP A 234 -12.74 -26.56 -1.88
CA TRP A 234 -12.44 -26.89 -3.27
C TRP A 234 -11.93 -25.70 -4.12
N ALA A 235 -12.37 -24.47 -3.80
CA ALA A 235 -11.94 -23.24 -4.46
C ALA A 235 -10.93 -22.42 -3.64
N TYR A 236 -10.34 -22.99 -2.57
CA TYR A 236 -9.43 -22.28 -1.66
C TYR A 236 -8.34 -21.54 -2.43
N ARG A 237 -7.62 -22.25 -3.30
CA ARG A 237 -6.50 -21.66 -4.06
C ARG A 237 -6.94 -20.47 -4.90
N GLN A 238 -8.03 -20.60 -5.65
CA GLN A 238 -8.54 -19.54 -6.53
C GLN A 238 -9.00 -18.33 -5.73
N ILE A 239 -9.71 -18.55 -4.62
CA ILE A 239 -10.16 -17.48 -3.72
C ILE A 239 -8.95 -16.76 -3.11
N SER A 240 -7.97 -17.50 -2.58
CA SER A 240 -6.78 -16.92 -1.96
C SER A 240 -5.93 -16.12 -2.94
N GLU A 241 -5.69 -16.62 -4.16
CA GLU A 241 -4.90 -15.91 -5.17
C GLU A 241 -5.60 -14.64 -5.66
N LEU A 242 -6.91 -14.71 -5.92
CA LEU A 242 -7.68 -13.53 -6.32
C LEU A 242 -7.84 -12.51 -5.18
N ALA A 243 -7.88 -12.96 -3.92
CA ALA A 243 -7.88 -12.07 -2.76
C ALA A 243 -6.52 -11.35 -2.59
N LYS A 244 -5.40 -12.08 -2.75
CA LYS A 244 -4.04 -11.49 -2.79
C LYS A 244 -3.90 -10.45 -3.89
N ALA A 245 -4.47 -10.73 -5.07
CA ALA A 245 -4.46 -9.82 -6.21
C ALA A 245 -5.43 -8.63 -6.06
N GLY A 246 -6.14 -8.50 -4.93
CA GLY A 246 -7.10 -7.42 -4.70
C GLY A 246 -8.38 -7.49 -5.54
N VAL A 247 -8.58 -8.58 -6.27
CA VAL A 247 -9.78 -8.84 -7.10
C VAL A 247 -10.97 -9.12 -6.20
N LEU A 248 -10.77 -9.95 -5.19
CA LEU A 248 -11.78 -10.36 -4.23
C LEU A 248 -11.50 -9.75 -2.86
N ARG A 249 -12.58 -9.50 -2.12
CA ARG A 249 -12.52 -9.08 -0.71
C ARG A 249 -13.52 -9.89 0.10
N GLY A 250 -13.13 -10.22 1.32
CA GLY A 250 -14.02 -10.77 2.34
C GLY A 250 -14.84 -9.70 3.03
N TYR A 251 -15.56 -10.11 4.06
CA TYR A 251 -16.36 -9.27 4.92
C TYR A 251 -15.56 -8.87 6.17
N PRO A 252 -15.94 -7.77 6.86
CA PRO A 252 -15.25 -7.31 8.07
C PRO A 252 -15.20 -8.32 9.23
N ASP A 253 -16.05 -9.35 9.20
CA ASP A 253 -16.06 -10.45 10.18
C ASP A 253 -14.95 -11.51 9.93
N GLY A 254 -14.18 -11.37 8.85
CA GLY A 254 -13.12 -12.27 8.42
C GLY A 254 -13.61 -13.45 7.56
N THR A 255 -14.84 -13.40 7.03
CA THR A 255 -15.41 -14.43 6.14
C THR A 255 -15.35 -14.02 4.67
N PHE A 256 -15.42 -14.99 3.75
CA PHE A 256 -15.57 -14.76 2.31
C PHE A 256 -17.02 -14.97 1.82
N LYS A 257 -17.79 -15.80 2.52
CA LYS A 257 -19.13 -16.28 2.19
C LYS A 257 -19.19 -16.94 0.81
N PRO A 258 -18.44 -18.04 0.59
CA PRO A 258 -18.25 -18.63 -0.73
C PRO A 258 -19.56 -19.05 -1.41
N GLU A 259 -20.57 -19.44 -0.64
CA GLU A 259 -21.86 -19.91 -1.14
C GLU A 259 -22.88 -18.80 -1.43
N ASN A 260 -22.57 -17.54 -1.10
CA ASN A 260 -23.50 -16.44 -1.38
C ASN A 260 -23.63 -16.22 -2.89
N PRO A 261 -24.87 -16.03 -3.42
CA PRO A 261 -25.08 -15.71 -4.82
C PRO A 261 -24.48 -14.35 -5.16
N VAL A 262 -23.94 -14.22 -6.37
CA VAL A 262 -23.34 -12.97 -6.88
C VAL A 262 -24.33 -12.26 -7.79
N ASN A 263 -24.56 -10.98 -7.56
CA ASN A 263 -25.38 -10.16 -8.45
C ASN A 263 -24.59 -9.63 -9.66
N ARG A 264 -25.31 -9.17 -10.68
CA ARG A 264 -24.74 -8.70 -11.95
C ARG A 264 -23.75 -7.54 -11.78
N ALA A 265 -24.01 -6.63 -10.85
CA ALA A 265 -23.11 -5.51 -10.56
C ALA A 265 -21.82 -5.98 -9.87
N GLU A 266 -21.94 -6.84 -8.85
CA GLU A 266 -20.79 -7.45 -8.17
C GLU A 266 -19.91 -8.23 -9.14
N PHE A 267 -20.53 -9.01 -10.04
CA PHE A 267 -19.77 -9.76 -11.03
C PHE A 267 -19.03 -8.87 -12.02
N ALA A 268 -19.61 -7.75 -12.45
CA ALA A 268 -18.92 -6.78 -13.31
C ALA A 268 -17.66 -6.22 -12.62
N VAL A 269 -17.74 -5.91 -11.33
CA VAL A 269 -16.59 -5.47 -10.52
C VAL A 269 -15.52 -6.55 -10.46
N MET A 270 -15.92 -7.81 -10.20
CA MET A 270 -15.00 -8.94 -10.19
C MET A 270 -14.31 -9.16 -11.54
N MET A 271 -15.02 -8.98 -12.66
CA MET A 271 -14.47 -9.11 -14.01
C MET A 271 -13.44 -8.02 -14.33
N VAL A 272 -13.78 -6.74 -14.11
CA VAL A 272 -12.86 -5.62 -14.38
C VAL A 272 -11.57 -5.77 -13.58
N LYS A 273 -11.68 -6.00 -12.26
CA LYS A 273 -10.51 -6.23 -11.40
C LYS A 273 -9.77 -7.51 -11.77
N GLY A 274 -10.51 -8.57 -12.08
CA GLY A 274 -9.97 -9.86 -12.48
C GLY A 274 -9.09 -9.75 -13.70
N MET A 275 -9.51 -8.96 -14.69
CA MET A 275 -8.79 -8.70 -15.93
C MET A 275 -7.72 -7.59 -15.81
N GLY A 276 -7.50 -7.03 -14.62
CA GLY A 276 -6.53 -5.97 -14.38
C GLY A 276 -6.86 -4.66 -15.11
N LEU A 277 -8.13 -4.44 -15.46
CA LEU A 277 -8.58 -3.25 -16.17
C LEU A 277 -8.74 -2.09 -15.19
N ALA A 278 -8.39 -0.88 -15.64
CA ALA A 278 -8.82 0.33 -14.97
C ALA A 278 -10.32 0.52 -15.23
N ALA A 279 -11.08 0.77 -14.18
CA ALA A 279 -12.39 1.39 -14.35
C ALA A 279 -12.12 2.85 -14.70
N ASP A 280 -12.14 3.19 -15.98
CA ASP A 280 -12.07 4.58 -16.42
C ASP A 280 -13.26 5.33 -15.80
N GLU A 281 -13.04 6.55 -15.31
CA GLU A 281 -14.13 7.40 -14.84
C GLU A 281 -15.04 7.72 -16.03
N TYR A 282 -16.06 6.90 -16.24
CA TYR A 282 -16.95 7.06 -17.36
C TYR A 282 -17.89 8.23 -17.05
N HIS A 283 -17.65 9.36 -17.72
CA HIS A 283 -18.40 10.58 -17.47
C HIS A 283 -19.70 10.72 -18.29
N GLY A 284 -20.09 9.68 -19.04
CA GLY A 284 -21.26 9.66 -19.93
C GLY A 284 -22.52 9.04 -19.32
N ASP A 285 -23.58 8.99 -20.13
CA ASP A 285 -24.80 8.22 -19.85
C ASP A 285 -24.50 6.70 -19.95
N THR A 286 -24.95 5.91 -18.98
CA THR A 286 -24.77 4.45 -18.95
C THR A 286 -25.62 3.76 -20.02
N GLY A 287 -26.68 4.43 -20.50
CA GLY A 287 -27.66 3.84 -21.42
C GLY A 287 -28.60 2.83 -20.77
N PHE A 288 -28.51 2.63 -19.45
CA PHE A 288 -29.40 1.76 -18.69
C PHE A 288 -30.27 2.56 -17.74
N ILE A 289 -31.59 2.36 -17.84
CA ILE A 289 -32.60 3.08 -17.04
C ILE A 289 -32.45 2.79 -15.53
N ASP A 290 -31.92 1.62 -15.18
CA ASP A 290 -31.75 1.13 -13.82
C ASP A 290 -30.30 1.16 -13.32
N VAL A 291 -29.40 1.81 -14.04
CA VAL A 291 -28.03 2.10 -13.58
C VAL A 291 -27.77 3.60 -13.68
N PRO A 292 -28.18 4.38 -12.66
CA PRO A 292 -27.81 5.77 -12.55
C PRO A 292 -26.29 5.95 -12.57
N ARG A 293 -25.84 7.12 -13.00
CA ARG A 293 -24.39 7.44 -13.08
C ARG A 293 -23.68 7.29 -11.74
N ASP A 294 -24.33 7.67 -10.65
CA ASP A 294 -23.81 7.61 -9.28
C ASP A 294 -24.00 6.23 -8.62
N PHE A 295 -24.51 5.24 -9.35
CA PHE A 295 -24.54 3.87 -8.87
C PHE A 295 -23.12 3.36 -8.65
N TRP A 296 -22.85 2.75 -7.49
CA TRP A 296 -21.51 2.36 -7.04
C TRP A 296 -20.72 1.45 -8.01
N ALA A 297 -21.41 0.73 -8.91
CA ALA A 297 -20.80 -0.14 -9.91
C ALA A 297 -20.92 0.39 -11.36
N SER A 298 -21.38 1.63 -11.55
CA SER A 298 -21.64 2.21 -12.88
C SER A 298 -20.42 2.12 -13.79
N ASP A 299 -19.25 2.58 -13.32
CA ASP A 299 -18.01 2.55 -14.08
C ASP A 299 -17.60 1.10 -14.45
N TYR A 300 -17.65 0.18 -13.49
CA TYR A 300 -17.30 -1.23 -13.72
C TYR A 300 -18.23 -1.92 -14.72
N ILE A 301 -19.54 -1.62 -14.65
CA ILE A 301 -20.53 -2.11 -15.61
C ILE A 301 -20.21 -1.56 -17.00
N MET A 302 -19.93 -0.26 -17.11
CA MET A 302 -19.64 0.37 -18.40
C MET A 302 -18.32 -0.10 -19.00
N THR A 303 -17.27 -0.32 -18.21
CA THR A 303 -16.03 -0.96 -18.67
C THR A 303 -16.32 -2.34 -19.25
N CYS A 304 -17.13 -3.16 -18.57
CA CYS A 304 -17.52 -4.47 -19.08
C CYS A 304 -18.31 -4.39 -20.40
N VAL A 305 -19.21 -3.41 -20.54
CA VAL A 305 -20.01 -3.21 -21.75
C VAL A 305 -19.13 -2.75 -22.92
N GLN A 306 -18.24 -1.79 -22.69
CA GLN A 306 -17.32 -1.27 -23.71
C GLN A 306 -16.34 -2.34 -24.22
N ASN A 307 -15.92 -3.25 -23.34
CA ASN A 307 -15.11 -4.40 -23.71
C ASN A 307 -15.93 -5.57 -24.30
N GLY A 308 -17.26 -5.45 -24.39
CA GLY A 308 -18.15 -6.47 -24.95
C GLY A 308 -18.33 -7.72 -24.06
N TYR A 309 -17.91 -7.68 -22.81
CA TYR A 309 -18.01 -8.81 -21.87
C TYR A 309 -19.45 -9.04 -21.43
N VAL A 310 -20.18 -7.95 -21.17
CA VAL A 310 -21.54 -7.98 -20.63
C VAL A 310 -22.45 -7.12 -21.49
N ASN A 311 -23.70 -7.56 -21.66
CA ASN A 311 -24.74 -6.82 -22.36
C ASN A 311 -25.90 -6.49 -21.43
N GLY A 312 -26.64 -5.43 -21.79
CA GLY A 312 -27.94 -5.13 -21.22
C GLY A 312 -29.03 -6.12 -21.62
N MET A 313 -30.19 -5.95 -21.02
CA MET A 313 -31.39 -6.74 -21.27
C MET A 313 -32.44 -5.94 -22.05
N PRO A 314 -33.42 -6.62 -22.68
CA PRO A 314 -34.53 -5.94 -23.35
C PRO A 314 -35.19 -4.90 -22.45
N GLY A 315 -35.54 -3.75 -23.03
CA GLY A 315 -36.11 -2.62 -22.29
C GLY A 315 -35.09 -1.60 -21.77
N GLY A 316 -33.81 -1.72 -22.15
CA GLY A 316 -32.79 -0.73 -21.80
C GLY A 316 -32.39 -0.79 -20.32
N VAL A 317 -32.37 -1.98 -19.74
CA VAL A 317 -32.03 -2.22 -18.33
C VAL A 317 -30.84 -3.16 -18.20
N PHE A 318 -30.06 -3.02 -17.13
CA PHE A 318 -28.97 -3.92 -16.79
C PHE A 318 -29.35 -4.93 -15.68
N SER A 319 -30.28 -4.57 -14.80
CA SER A 319 -30.69 -5.28 -13.58
C SER A 319 -29.53 -5.62 -12.64
N PRO A 320 -28.85 -4.59 -12.08
CA PRO A 320 -27.63 -4.78 -11.30
C PRO A 320 -27.80 -5.65 -10.05
N GLY A 321 -28.98 -5.64 -9.42
CA GLY A 321 -29.27 -6.43 -8.23
C GLY A 321 -29.68 -7.88 -8.49
N GLN A 322 -29.88 -8.29 -9.75
CA GLN A 322 -30.25 -9.66 -10.09
C GLN A 322 -29.03 -10.58 -10.00
N SER A 323 -29.18 -11.75 -9.38
CA SER A 323 -28.15 -12.79 -9.39
C SER A 323 -27.80 -13.24 -10.81
N ILE A 324 -26.51 -13.41 -11.10
CA ILE A 324 -26.11 -14.05 -12.35
C ILE A 324 -26.43 -15.54 -12.30
N THR A 325 -26.86 -16.11 -13.42
CA THR A 325 -26.96 -17.58 -13.55
C THR A 325 -25.64 -18.18 -14.03
N GLY A 326 -25.46 -19.50 -13.87
CA GLY A 326 -24.34 -20.22 -14.47
C GLY A 326 -24.22 -19.98 -15.98
N ALA A 327 -25.34 -19.97 -16.70
CA ALA A 327 -25.38 -19.67 -18.13
C ALA A 327 -24.88 -18.26 -18.47
N GLN A 328 -25.24 -17.26 -17.65
CA GLN A 328 -24.75 -15.90 -17.83
C GLN A 328 -23.26 -15.78 -17.50
N LEU A 329 -22.79 -16.46 -16.44
CA LEU A 329 -21.38 -16.59 -16.12
C LEU A 329 -20.59 -17.15 -17.31
N ALA A 330 -20.99 -18.32 -17.84
CA ALA A 330 -20.34 -18.93 -19.00
C ALA A 330 -20.33 -18.01 -20.22
N ALA A 331 -21.46 -17.35 -20.51
CA ALA A 331 -21.56 -16.40 -21.62
C ALA A 331 -20.59 -15.22 -21.50
N ILE A 332 -20.41 -14.67 -20.30
CA ILE A 332 -19.48 -13.56 -20.07
C ILE A 332 -18.04 -14.04 -20.25
N LEU A 333 -17.68 -15.18 -19.65
CA LEU A 333 -16.31 -15.72 -19.74
C LEU A 333 -15.92 -16.02 -21.19
N VAL A 334 -16.81 -16.61 -21.99
CA VAL A 334 -16.55 -16.91 -23.42
C VAL A 334 -16.38 -15.63 -24.23
N ARG A 335 -17.15 -14.58 -23.97
CA ARG A 335 -16.98 -13.27 -24.65
C ARG A 335 -15.64 -12.60 -24.33
N THR A 336 -15.05 -12.91 -23.18
CA THR A 336 -13.75 -12.37 -22.78
C THR A 336 -12.57 -13.16 -23.39
N LEU A 337 -12.79 -14.36 -23.93
CA LEU A 337 -11.75 -15.11 -24.63
C LEU A 337 -11.45 -14.48 -26.01
N PRO A 338 -10.19 -14.57 -26.50
CA PRO A 338 -9.80 -14.12 -27.84
C PRO A 338 -10.25 -15.13 -28.92
N LEU A 339 -11.53 -15.50 -28.91
CA LEU A 339 -12.13 -16.47 -29.82
C LEU A 339 -13.39 -15.87 -30.45
N GLU A 340 -13.74 -16.33 -31.65
CA GLU A 340 -15.05 -16.02 -32.22
C GLU A 340 -16.14 -16.66 -31.37
N ALA A 341 -16.97 -15.85 -30.72
CA ALA A 341 -18.04 -16.35 -29.88
C ALA A 341 -19.08 -17.10 -30.75
N PRO A 342 -19.54 -18.29 -30.31
CA PRO A 342 -20.53 -19.05 -31.06
C PRO A 342 -21.84 -18.28 -31.17
N ALA A 343 -22.56 -18.48 -32.29
CA ALA A 343 -23.85 -17.86 -32.50
C ALA A 343 -24.86 -18.31 -31.42
N VAL A 344 -25.54 -17.34 -30.81
CA VAL A 344 -26.53 -17.60 -29.76
C VAL A 344 -27.89 -17.85 -30.41
N SER A 345 -28.48 -19.03 -30.19
CA SER A 345 -29.82 -19.36 -30.67
C SER A 345 -30.91 -18.67 -29.85
N SER A 346 -32.04 -18.30 -30.46
CA SER A 346 -33.22 -17.84 -29.72
C SER A 346 -33.93 -19.02 -29.03
N GLY A 347 -34.36 -18.83 -27.77
CA GLY A 347 -35.14 -19.82 -27.00
C GLY A 347 -34.45 -20.32 -25.72
N SER A 348 -35.06 -21.32 -25.06
CA SER A 348 -34.62 -21.83 -23.74
C SER A 348 -33.22 -22.46 -23.71
N GLY A 349 -32.64 -22.77 -24.87
CA GLY A 349 -31.31 -23.36 -25.01
C GLY A 349 -30.21 -22.39 -25.47
N TRP A 350 -30.44 -21.08 -25.41
CA TRP A 350 -29.52 -20.05 -25.95
C TRP A 350 -28.07 -20.19 -25.47
N TYR A 351 -27.86 -20.71 -24.26
CA TYR A 351 -26.56 -20.80 -23.62
C TYR A 351 -25.77 -22.07 -23.95
N LYS A 352 -26.36 -23.07 -24.63
CA LYS A 352 -25.77 -24.42 -24.72
C LYS A 352 -24.39 -24.44 -25.36
N GLU A 353 -24.20 -23.74 -26.49
CA GLU A 353 -22.90 -23.71 -27.15
C GLU A 353 -21.88 -22.88 -26.35
N LEU A 354 -22.32 -21.81 -25.67
CA LEU A 354 -21.45 -21.01 -24.80
C LEU A 354 -20.96 -21.82 -23.59
N VAL A 355 -21.84 -22.60 -22.96
CA VAL A 355 -21.47 -23.51 -21.88
C VAL A 355 -20.48 -24.56 -22.36
N LYS A 356 -20.71 -25.14 -23.54
CA LYS A 356 -19.78 -26.11 -24.14
C LYS A 356 -18.40 -25.50 -24.39
N VAL A 357 -18.33 -24.32 -25.00
CA VAL A 357 -17.05 -23.62 -25.23
C VAL A 357 -16.35 -23.28 -23.91
N ALA A 358 -17.11 -22.83 -22.90
CA ALA A 358 -16.54 -22.55 -21.58
C ALA A 358 -15.95 -23.82 -20.92
N ASP A 359 -16.66 -24.95 -21.02
CA ASP A 359 -16.21 -26.24 -20.50
C ASP A 359 -14.96 -26.76 -21.22
N GLU A 360 -14.95 -26.71 -22.55
CA GLU A 360 -13.81 -27.12 -23.38
C GLU A 360 -12.54 -26.29 -23.11
N ASN A 361 -12.70 -25.05 -22.65
CA ASN A 361 -11.60 -24.18 -22.23
C ASN A 361 -11.29 -24.26 -20.73
N GLY A 362 -11.92 -25.17 -19.98
CA GLY A 362 -11.65 -25.39 -18.55
C GLY A 362 -12.07 -24.23 -17.65
N LEU A 363 -13.03 -23.40 -18.10
CA LEU A 363 -13.51 -22.24 -17.36
C LEU A 363 -14.56 -22.58 -16.30
N LEU A 364 -15.18 -23.76 -16.38
CA LEU A 364 -16.26 -24.18 -15.51
C LEU A 364 -15.76 -25.09 -14.38
N TYR A 365 -16.46 -25.04 -13.25
CA TYR A 365 -16.20 -25.86 -12.06
C TYR A 365 -16.99 -27.18 -12.11
N SER A 366 -16.57 -28.16 -11.32
CA SER A 366 -17.29 -29.43 -11.20
C SER A 366 -18.69 -29.22 -10.64
N GLY A 367 -19.70 -29.85 -11.25
CA GLY A 367 -21.11 -29.71 -10.85
C GLY A 367 -21.76 -28.40 -11.35
N PHE A 368 -21.26 -27.83 -12.44
CA PHE A 368 -21.83 -26.63 -13.05
C PHE A 368 -23.30 -26.80 -13.43
N GLU A 369 -24.14 -25.84 -12.99
CA GLU A 369 -25.56 -25.79 -13.30
C GLU A 369 -25.90 -24.47 -14.01
N PRO A 370 -26.28 -24.49 -15.31
CA PRO A 370 -26.47 -23.27 -16.09
C PRO A 370 -27.66 -22.41 -15.63
N GLU A 371 -28.68 -23.02 -15.04
CA GLU A 371 -29.90 -22.32 -14.65
C GLU A 371 -29.89 -21.86 -13.19
N ALA A 372 -28.97 -22.38 -12.37
CA ALA A 372 -28.79 -21.97 -10.99
C ALA A 372 -28.08 -20.61 -10.88
N ALA A 373 -28.31 -19.90 -9.77
CA ALA A 373 -27.56 -18.70 -9.44
C ALA A 373 -26.10 -19.06 -9.14
N ALA A 374 -25.14 -18.34 -9.75
CA ALA A 374 -23.74 -18.57 -9.46
C ALA A 374 -23.33 -17.91 -8.14
N ASN A 375 -22.57 -18.64 -7.32
CA ASN A 375 -22.06 -18.15 -6.04
C ASN A 375 -20.64 -17.56 -6.15
N ARG A 376 -20.17 -16.97 -5.04
CA ARG A 376 -18.87 -16.28 -4.98
C ARG A 376 -17.69 -17.21 -5.26
N ALA A 377 -17.71 -18.45 -4.77
CA ALA A 377 -16.65 -19.42 -5.02
C ALA A 377 -16.59 -19.87 -6.49
N GLN A 378 -17.76 -20.13 -7.09
CA GLN A 378 -17.91 -20.47 -8.50
C GLN A 378 -17.41 -19.36 -9.43
N CYS A 379 -17.75 -18.11 -9.11
CA CYS A 379 -17.26 -16.94 -9.83
C CYS A 379 -15.74 -16.78 -9.66
N ALA A 380 -15.21 -16.92 -8.44
CA ALA A 380 -13.77 -16.86 -8.16
C ALA A 380 -12.99 -17.92 -8.95
N TYR A 381 -13.47 -19.17 -8.95
CA TYR A 381 -12.85 -20.24 -9.72
C TYR A 381 -12.75 -19.88 -11.21
N SER A 382 -13.87 -19.47 -11.79
CA SER A 382 -13.97 -19.25 -13.23
C SER A 382 -13.15 -18.02 -13.69
N ILE A 383 -13.14 -16.95 -12.89
CA ILE A 383 -12.30 -15.76 -13.16
C ILE A 383 -10.83 -16.11 -13.06
N MET A 384 -10.42 -16.91 -12.08
CA MET A 384 -9.02 -17.33 -11.96
C MET A 384 -8.59 -18.14 -13.19
N LYS A 385 -9.43 -19.07 -13.66
CA LYS A 385 -9.17 -19.83 -14.89
C LYS A 385 -9.06 -18.95 -16.12
N LEU A 386 -9.94 -17.96 -16.23
CA LEU A 386 -9.84 -16.99 -17.31
C LEU A 386 -8.53 -16.18 -17.25
N ARG A 387 -8.10 -15.73 -16.07
CA ARG A 387 -6.80 -15.04 -15.89
C ARG A 387 -5.62 -15.90 -16.31
N GLU A 388 -5.62 -17.18 -15.93
CA GLU A 388 -4.58 -18.14 -16.30
C GLU A 388 -4.46 -18.27 -17.83
N ILE A 389 -5.59 -18.37 -18.53
CA ILE A 389 -5.64 -18.49 -20.00
C ILE A 389 -5.14 -17.20 -20.66
N LEU A 390 -5.58 -16.05 -20.17
CA LEU A 390 -5.26 -14.74 -20.73
C LEU A 390 -3.89 -14.19 -20.26
N LYS A 391 -3.22 -14.87 -19.34
CA LYS A 391 -1.94 -14.46 -18.74
C LYS A 391 -2.00 -13.06 -18.11
N VAL A 392 -3.10 -12.78 -17.41
CA VAL A 392 -3.27 -11.53 -16.65
C VAL A 392 -2.51 -11.66 -15.33
N ASN A 393 -1.40 -10.92 -15.24
CA ASN A 393 -0.53 -10.90 -14.05
C ASN A 393 -1.24 -10.35 -12.81
#